data_AF-A0A813FWE4-F1
#
_entry.id   AF-A0A813FWE4-F1
#
_cell.length_a   1.000
_cell.length_b   1.000
_cell.length_c   1.000
_cell.angle_alpha   90.00
_cell.angle_beta   90.00
_cell.angle_gamma   90.00
#
_symmetry.space_group_name_H-M   'P 1'
#
loop_
_entity.id
_entity.type
_entity.pdbx_description
1 polymer ?
#
loop_
_entity_poly.entity_id
_entity_poly.type
_entity_poly.pdbx_seq_one_letter_code
_entity_poly.pdbx_strand_id
1 'polypeptide(L)'
;MADEDDEESEVEDDERIMKLVTYSSRHTPEELAGYLKELGGEDTVIYGDLYAGRGLFGKAFLLLRGAACLNEDEPTAPQIEEHRKLFVAAIGQEGPEAQAALLVILELYCVKERRGCLDEFGKVLKVLWERDIVAEELIEAWWLNERALQEFSPKFFSQDDAETIRKSSNKFIEWMQAGES
;
A
#
# COMPACT_ATOMS: atom_id res chain seq x y z
N MET A 1 39.65 -18.05 12.37
CA MET A 1 38.18 -18.12 12.38
C MET A 1 37.75 -17.15 13.44
N ALA A 2 37.42 -15.94 13.03
CA ALA A 2 36.67 -15.00 13.83
C ALA A 2 35.31 -14.95 13.16
N ASP A 3 34.32 -15.53 13.84
CA ASP A 3 32.92 -15.21 13.63
C ASP A 3 32.76 -13.74 14.05
N GLU A 4 32.66 -12.85 13.06
CA GLU A 4 32.11 -11.52 13.28
C GLU A 4 30.62 -11.66 12.94
N ASP A 5 29.83 -11.80 13.99
CA ASP A 5 28.37 -11.68 13.97
C ASP A 5 28.01 -10.38 13.24
N ASP A 6 27.43 -10.51 12.04
CA ASP A 6 26.61 -9.47 11.42
C ASP A 6 25.42 -9.25 12.36
N GLU A 7 25.56 -8.32 13.30
CA GLU A 7 24.42 -7.64 13.91
C GLU A 7 23.71 -6.87 12.79
N GLU A 8 22.84 -7.57 12.04
CA GLU A 8 21.77 -6.93 11.27
C GLU A 8 20.98 -6.11 12.28
N SER A 9 21.28 -4.82 12.39
CA SER A 9 20.50 -3.90 13.19
C SER A 9 19.07 -3.95 12.68
N GLU A 10 18.17 -4.54 13.47
CA GLU A 10 16.74 -4.55 13.19
C GLU A 10 16.34 -3.10 12.94
N VAL A 11 16.03 -2.81 11.67
CA VAL A 11 15.69 -1.46 11.25
C VAL A 11 14.39 -1.10 11.96
N GLU A 12 14.46 -0.15 12.90
CA GLU A 12 13.29 0.23 13.70
C GLU A 12 12.15 0.69 12.79
N ASP A 13 11.01 0.00 12.90
CA ASP A 13 9.75 0.39 12.29
C ASP A 13 9.31 1.78 12.82
N ASP A 14 8.59 2.53 11.99
CA ASP A 14 8.04 3.83 12.40
C ASP A 14 7.16 3.69 13.66
N GLU A 15 7.46 4.47 14.71
CA GLU A 15 6.75 4.40 16.00
C GLU A 15 5.23 4.59 15.90
N ARG A 16 4.75 5.24 14.84
CA ARG A 16 3.31 5.42 14.59
C ARG A 16 2.60 4.12 14.25
N ILE A 17 3.29 3.10 13.75
CA ILE A 17 2.71 1.80 13.45
C ILE A 17 2.11 1.20 14.73
N MET A 18 2.88 1.11 15.81
CA MET A 18 2.40 0.54 17.07
C MET A 18 1.29 1.38 17.72
N LYS A 19 1.31 2.71 17.54
CA LYS A 19 0.24 3.60 17.98
C LYS A 19 -1.07 3.29 17.25
N LEU A 20 -1.02 3.13 15.93
CA LEU A 20 -2.18 2.79 15.09
C LEU A 20 -2.71 1.38 15.38
N VAL A 21 -1.84 0.38 15.53
CA VAL A 21 -2.22 -1.00 15.88
C VAL A 21 -2.98 -1.03 17.21
N THR A 22 -2.50 -0.26 18.20
CA THR A 22 -3.17 -0.18 19.51
C THR A 22 -4.52 0.53 19.40
N TYR A 23 -4.58 1.59 18.61
CA TYR A 23 -5.78 2.42 18.45
C TYR A 23 -6.89 1.68 17.68
N SER A 24 -6.56 0.91 16.65
CA SER A 24 -7.52 0.26 15.74
C SER A 24 -8.47 -0.70 16.45
N SER A 25 -8.01 -1.40 17.48
CA SER A 25 -8.82 -2.38 18.24
C SER A 25 -10.02 -1.79 19.02
N ARG A 26 -10.12 -0.46 19.14
CA ARG A 26 -11.10 0.21 20.02
C ARG A 26 -11.92 1.32 19.34
N HIS A 27 -11.67 1.59 18.06
CA HIS A 27 -12.24 2.73 17.38
C HIS A 27 -12.88 2.32 16.05
N THR A 28 -13.82 3.14 15.61
CA THR A 28 -14.46 2.97 14.31
C THR A 28 -13.49 3.26 13.16
N PRO A 29 -13.75 2.75 11.94
CA PRO A 29 -12.97 3.09 10.77
C PRO A 29 -12.81 4.59 10.54
N GLU A 30 -13.85 5.38 10.79
CA GLU A 30 -13.86 6.83 10.62
C GLU A 30 -12.98 7.54 11.66
N GLU A 31 -13.04 7.13 12.93
CA GLU A 31 -12.17 7.64 13.99
C GLU A 31 -10.70 7.28 13.72
N LEU A 32 -10.44 6.06 13.26
CA LEU A 32 -9.10 5.59 12.93
C LEU A 32 -8.53 6.34 11.72
N ALA A 33 -9.32 6.60 10.68
CA ALA A 33 -8.92 7.44 9.55
C ALA A 33 -8.61 8.88 9.98
N GLY A 34 -9.43 9.44 10.89
CA GLY A 34 -9.16 10.73 11.52
C GLY A 34 -7.83 10.75 12.27
N TYR A 35 -7.57 9.72 13.07
CA TYR A 35 -6.33 9.59 13.83
C TYR A 35 -5.10 9.43 12.92
N LEU A 36 -5.20 8.63 11.86
CA LEU A 36 -4.16 8.51 10.83
C LEU A 36 -3.85 9.88 10.18
N LYS A 37 -4.90 10.67 9.90
CA LYS A 37 -4.73 12.02 9.37
C LYS A 37 -4.00 12.96 10.34
N GLU A 38 -4.29 12.87 11.64
CA GLU A 38 -3.62 13.64 12.68
C GLU A 38 -2.15 13.27 12.85
N LEU A 39 -1.82 11.99 12.77
CA LEU A 39 -0.43 11.51 12.84
C LEU A 39 0.42 12.00 11.65
N GLY A 40 -0.22 12.26 10.50
CA GLY A 40 0.46 12.67 9.28
C GLY A 40 1.38 11.57 8.73
N GLY A 41 2.13 11.90 7.68
CA GLY A 41 3.09 10.98 7.08
C GLY A 41 4.35 11.63 6.53
N GLU A 42 4.57 12.93 6.77
CA GLU A 42 5.62 13.74 6.14
C GLU A 42 7.04 13.27 6.44
N ASP A 43 7.22 12.54 7.53
CA ASP A 43 8.47 12.05 8.10
C ASP A 43 8.40 10.55 8.38
N THR A 44 7.63 9.82 7.57
CA THR A 44 7.49 8.36 7.74
C THR A 44 8.77 7.63 7.42
N VAL A 45 9.20 6.76 8.34
CA VAL A 45 10.29 5.81 8.10
C VAL A 45 9.72 4.56 7.47
N ILE A 46 10.18 4.21 6.27
CA ILE A 46 9.74 3.03 5.53
C ILE A 46 10.97 2.19 5.21
N TYR A 47 11.08 1.02 5.86
CA TYR A 47 12.23 0.12 5.73
C TYR A 47 13.58 0.84 5.86
N GLY A 48 13.69 1.66 6.91
CA GLY A 48 14.92 2.36 7.31
C GLY A 48 15.21 3.67 6.60
N ASP A 49 14.44 4.02 5.57
CA ASP A 49 14.59 5.29 4.89
C ASP A 49 13.53 6.28 5.36
N LEU A 50 13.96 7.51 5.62
CA LEU A 50 13.05 8.63 5.87
C LEU A 50 12.50 9.16 4.54
N TYR A 51 11.19 9.04 4.33
CA TYR A 51 10.51 9.57 3.15
C TYR A 51 10.02 11.00 3.36
N ALA A 52 10.96 11.91 3.66
CA ALA A 52 10.67 13.31 3.94
C ALA A 52 9.94 14.00 2.77
N GLY A 53 8.83 14.71 3.05
CA GLY A 53 8.08 15.45 2.04
C GLY A 53 7.20 14.55 1.14
N ARG A 54 7.01 13.28 1.51
CA ARG A 54 6.18 12.31 0.79
C ARG A 54 4.97 11.89 1.65
N GLY A 55 4.33 12.86 2.30
CA GLY A 55 3.30 12.63 3.32
C GLY A 55 2.20 11.64 2.96
N LEU A 56 1.72 11.66 1.71
CA LEU A 56 0.67 10.74 1.24
C LEU A 56 1.15 9.28 1.13
N PHE A 57 2.40 9.06 0.70
CA PHE A 57 3.00 7.73 0.67
C PHE A 57 3.25 7.20 2.08
N GLY A 58 3.73 8.07 2.98
CA GLY A 58 3.89 7.75 4.39
C GLY A 58 2.55 7.34 5.05
N LYS A 59 1.50 8.13 4.81
CA LYS A 59 0.14 7.81 5.27
C LYS A 59 -0.37 6.48 4.72
N ALA A 60 -0.21 6.23 3.43
CA ALA A 60 -0.60 4.95 2.83
C ALA A 60 0.16 3.78 3.46
N PHE A 61 1.45 3.95 3.77
CA PHE A 61 2.24 2.92 4.45
C PHE A 61 1.73 2.64 5.86
N LEU A 62 1.50 3.70 6.64
CA LEU A 62 0.91 3.62 7.97
C LEU A 62 -0.51 3.04 7.96
N LEU A 63 -1.29 3.29 6.90
CA LEU A 63 -2.59 2.67 6.69
C LEU A 63 -2.45 1.15 6.58
N LEU A 64 -1.58 0.65 5.69
CA LEU A 64 -1.42 -0.79 5.47
C LEU A 64 -0.85 -1.51 6.71
N ARG A 65 0.24 -0.98 7.26
CA ARG A 65 1.02 -1.63 8.34
C ARG A 65 0.47 -1.40 9.74
N GLY A 66 -0.10 -0.22 9.98
CA GLY A 66 -0.53 0.21 11.30
C GLY A 66 -2.03 0.20 11.50
N ALA A 67 -2.79 0.84 10.62
CA ALA A 67 -4.24 1.02 10.83
C ALA A 67 -5.05 -0.22 10.42
N ALA A 68 -4.77 -0.76 9.23
CA ALA A 68 -5.38 -1.98 8.71
C ALA A 68 -4.67 -3.24 9.20
N CYS A 69 -3.44 -3.13 9.70
CA CYS A 69 -2.63 -4.24 10.21
C CYS A 69 -2.61 -5.44 9.24
N LEU A 70 -2.35 -5.22 7.95
CA LEU A 70 -2.42 -6.29 6.97
C LEU A 70 -1.46 -7.44 7.33
N ASN A 71 -2.02 -8.64 7.43
CA ASN A 71 -1.30 -9.88 7.66
C ASN A 71 -0.63 -10.35 6.36
N GLU A 72 0.70 -10.42 6.38
CA GLU A 72 1.54 -10.83 5.24
C GLU A 72 1.42 -12.33 4.88
N ASP A 73 0.91 -13.16 5.80
CA ASP A 73 0.68 -14.58 5.55
C ASP A 73 -0.66 -14.85 4.82
N GLU A 74 -1.55 -13.86 4.76
CA GLU A 74 -2.93 -14.01 4.26
C GLU A 74 -3.14 -13.24 2.94
N PRO A 75 -4.07 -13.66 2.06
CA PRO A 75 -4.41 -12.93 0.84
C PRO A 75 -4.74 -11.45 1.08
N THR A 76 -4.21 -10.55 0.25
CA THR A 76 -4.29 -9.10 0.49
C THR A 76 -5.68 -8.55 0.16
N ALA A 77 -6.28 -9.00 -0.94
CA ALA A 77 -7.57 -8.48 -1.39
C ALA A 77 -8.73 -8.69 -0.38
N PRO A 78 -8.90 -9.88 0.24
CA PRO A 78 -9.91 -10.08 1.29
C PRO A 78 -9.72 -9.18 2.51
N GLN A 79 -8.49 -8.88 2.89
CA GLN A 79 -8.20 -8.01 4.03
C GLN A 79 -8.58 -6.55 3.73
N ILE A 80 -8.26 -6.05 2.52
CA ILE A 80 -8.71 -4.72 2.08
C ILE A 80 -10.24 -4.65 2.04
N GLU A 81 -10.90 -5.71 1.59
CA GLU A 81 -12.37 -5.81 1.56
C GLU A 81 -12.99 -5.75 2.96
N GLU A 82 -12.39 -6.43 3.94
CA GLU A 82 -12.79 -6.39 5.35
C GLU A 82 -12.63 -4.97 5.91
N HIS A 83 -11.52 -4.31 5.58
CA HIS A 83 -11.21 -2.94 5.99
C HIS A 83 -11.74 -1.85 5.07
N ARG A 84 -12.60 -2.14 4.09
CA ARG A 84 -13.00 -1.20 3.03
C ARG A 84 -13.46 0.17 3.53
N LYS A 85 -14.20 0.23 4.64
CA LYS A 85 -14.68 1.49 5.24
C LYS A 85 -13.52 2.38 5.68
N LEU A 86 -12.48 1.79 6.25
CA LEU A 86 -11.27 2.48 6.67
C LEU A 86 -10.53 3.02 5.44
N PHE A 87 -10.36 2.20 4.40
CA PHE A 87 -9.68 2.61 3.17
C PHE A 87 -10.42 3.75 2.45
N VAL A 88 -11.76 3.69 2.37
CA VAL A 88 -12.57 4.79 1.81
C VAL A 88 -12.41 6.07 2.63
N ALA A 89 -12.48 5.97 3.96
CA ALA A 89 -12.36 7.13 4.85
C ALA A 89 -10.95 7.73 4.86
N ALA A 90 -9.90 6.90 4.76
CA ALA A 90 -8.51 7.33 4.82
C ALA A 90 -7.99 7.82 3.47
N ILE A 91 -8.35 7.16 2.36
CA ILE A 91 -7.76 7.40 1.03
C ILE A 91 -8.79 7.84 0.01
N GLY A 92 -9.93 7.13 -0.08
CA GLY A 92 -10.94 7.38 -1.10
C GLY A 92 -11.44 8.84 -1.11
N GLN A 93 -11.53 9.47 0.06
CA GLN A 93 -11.98 10.86 0.23
C GLN A 93 -10.83 11.89 0.29
N GLU A 94 -9.56 11.47 0.30
CA GLU A 94 -8.40 12.39 0.46
C GLU A 94 -7.91 12.96 -0.88
N GLY A 95 -8.36 12.40 -2.00
CA GLY A 95 -8.13 12.92 -3.35
C GLY A 95 -7.24 12.03 -4.23
N PRO A 96 -7.08 12.37 -5.51
CA PRO A 96 -6.39 11.52 -6.49
C PRO A 96 -4.94 11.19 -6.12
N GLU A 97 -4.21 12.14 -5.54
CA GLU A 97 -2.81 11.93 -5.16
C GLU A 97 -2.66 10.90 -4.03
N ALA A 98 -3.62 10.85 -3.10
CA ALA A 98 -3.64 9.86 -2.01
C ALA A 98 -3.91 8.46 -2.55
N GLN A 99 -4.86 8.35 -3.50
CA GLN A 99 -5.19 7.10 -4.18
C GLN A 99 -4.01 6.58 -5.01
N ALA A 100 -3.31 7.45 -5.74
CA ALA A 100 -2.10 7.10 -6.48
C ALA A 100 -0.97 6.65 -5.54
N ALA A 101 -0.78 7.34 -4.40
CA ALA A 101 0.19 6.94 -3.39
C ALA A 101 -0.11 5.55 -2.80
N LEU A 102 -1.39 5.24 -2.57
CA LEU A 102 -1.81 3.90 -2.11
C LEU A 102 -1.41 2.80 -3.09
N LEU A 103 -1.59 2.99 -4.40
CA LEU A 103 -1.20 2.00 -5.41
C LEU A 103 0.29 1.69 -5.38
N VAL A 104 1.14 2.73 -5.27
CA VAL A 104 2.60 2.57 -5.19
C VAL A 104 3.03 1.89 -3.90
N ILE A 105 2.37 2.22 -2.78
CA ILE A 105 2.68 1.60 -1.49
C ILE A 105 2.19 0.16 -1.41
N LEU A 106 1.08 -0.19 -2.08
CA LEU A 106 0.65 -1.58 -2.23
C LEU A 106 1.64 -2.39 -3.07
N GLU A 107 2.17 -1.82 -4.15
CA GLU A 107 3.25 -2.44 -4.92
C GLU A 107 4.49 -2.70 -4.06
N LEU A 108 4.90 -1.70 -3.26
CA LEU A 108 5.98 -1.84 -2.28
C LEU A 108 5.68 -2.94 -1.24
N TYR A 109 4.46 -2.99 -0.70
CA TYR A 109 4.04 -4.02 0.26
C TYR A 109 4.12 -5.42 -0.35
N CYS A 110 3.69 -5.61 -1.60
CA CYS A 110 3.83 -6.90 -2.26
C CYS A 110 5.32 -7.31 -2.40
N VAL A 111 6.22 -6.36 -2.70
CA VAL A 111 7.65 -6.66 -2.86
C VAL A 111 8.30 -7.01 -1.52
N LYS A 112 7.92 -6.32 -0.44
CA LYS A 112 8.64 -6.36 0.84
C LYS A 112 8.05 -7.30 1.88
N GLU A 113 6.73 -7.33 1.99
CA GLU A 113 6.04 -8.08 3.04
C GLU A 113 5.43 -9.35 2.48
N ARG A 114 4.82 -9.27 1.29
CA ARG A 114 4.02 -10.38 0.77
C ARG A 114 4.25 -10.65 -0.72
N ARG A 115 5.28 -11.41 -1.06
CA ARG A 115 5.62 -11.74 -2.47
C ARG A 115 4.48 -12.37 -3.26
N GLY A 116 3.64 -13.19 -2.63
CA GLY A 116 2.47 -13.79 -3.27
C GLY A 116 1.44 -12.76 -3.78
N CYS A 117 1.46 -11.54 -3.25
CA CYS A 117 0.64 -10.40 -3.67
C CYS A 117 0.89 -10.00 -5.14
N LEU A 118 2.11 -10.22 -5.65
CA LEU A 118 2.47 -9.90 -7.04
C LEU A 118 1.58 -10.66 -8.05
N ASP A 119 1.31 -11.93 -7.78
CA ASP A 119 0.51 -12.81 -8.65
C ASP A 119 -1.01 -12.64 -8.48
N GLU A 120 -1.46 -11.93 -7.45
CA GLU A 120 -2.87 -11.69 -7.17
C GLU A 120 -3.29 -10.23 -7.22
N PHE A 121 -2.39 -9.33 -7.65
CA PHE A 121 -2.62 -7.89 -7.59
C PHE A 121 -3.84 -7.43 -8.37
N GLY A 122 -4.18 -8.08 -9.48
CA GLY A 122 -5.44 -7.82 -10.18
C GLY A 122 -6.69 -7.96 -9.31
N LYS A 123 -6.67 -8.86 -8.31
CA LYS A 123 -7.77 -8.98 -7.33
C LYS A 123 -7.76 -7.83 -6.33
N VAL A 124 -6.58 -7.34 -5.95
CA VAL A 124 -6.42 -6.15 -5.09
C VAL A 124 -7.01 -4.93 -5.80
N LEU A 125 -6.59 -4.67 -7.05
CA LEU A 125 -7.12 -3.58 -7.87
C LEU A 125 -8.64 -3.66 -8.03
N LYS A 126 -9.15 -4.88 -8.26
CA LYS A 126 -10.59 -5.10 -8.35
C LYS A 126 -11.33 -4.67 -7.09
N VAL A 127 -10.84 -5.04 -5.90
CA VAL A 127 -11.45 -4.61 -4.63
C VAL A 127 -11.34 -3.10 -4.45
N LEU A 128 -10.20 -2.50 -4.78
CA LEU A 128 -10.02 -1.04 -4.69
C LEU A 128 -11.03 -0.28 -5.55
N TRP A 129 -11.29 -0.77 -6.77
CA TRP A 129 -12.26 -0.19 -7.70
C TRP A 129 -13.71 -0.48 -7.28
N GLU A 130 -14.09 -1.74 -7.00
CA GLU A 130 -15.46 -2.13 -6.62
C GLU A 130 -15.95 -1.47 -5.31
N ARG A 131 -15.03 -0.92 -4.51
CA ARG A 131 -15.32 -0.28 -3.22
C ARG A 131 -15.11 1.22 -3.22
N ASP A 132 -14.95 1.85 -4.40
CA ASP A 132 -14.75 3.29 -4.54
C ASP A 132 -13.55 3.80 -3.72
N ILE A 133 -12.49 3.00 -3.58
CA ILE A 133 -11.26 3.38 -2.87
C ILE A 133 -10.30 4.09 -3.82
N VAL A 134 -10.16 3.57 -5.05
CA VAL A 134 -9.29 4.13 -6.09
C VAL A 134 -10.11 4.26 -7.37
N ALA A 135 -10.08 5.45 -7.96
CA ALA A 135 -10.72 5.74 -9.23
C ALA A 135 -10.07 4.97 -10.38
N GLU A 136 -10.87 4.65 -11.39
CA GLU A 136 -10.45 3.92 -12.59
C GLU A 136 -9.26 4.58 -13.28
N GLU A 137 -9.34 5.89 -13.53
CA GLU A 137 -8.28 6.63 -14.23
C GLU A 137 -6.92 6.56 -13.53
N LEU A 138 -6.90 6.37 -12.20
CA LEU A 138 -5.67 6.25 -11.43
C LEU A 138 -5.10 4.84 -11.46
N ILE A 139 -5.97 3.82 -11.49
CA ILE A 139 -5.55 2.44 -11.71
C ILE A 139 -4.93 2.31 -13.10
N GLU A 140 -5.55 2.89 -14.13
CA GLU A 140 -5.02 2.90 -15.49
C GLU A 140 -3.69 3.65 -15.60
N ALA A 141 -3.60 4.84 -15.01
CA ALA A 141 -2.36 5.63 -15.01
C ALA A 141 -1.22 4.89 -14.31
N TRP A 142 -1.48 4.23 -13.19
CA TRP A 142 -0.50 3.36 -12.51
C TRP A 142 -0.13 2.13 -13.34
N TRP A 143 -1.11 1.47 -13.97
CA TRP A 143 -0.87 0.28 -14.78
C TRP A 143 0.01 0.59 -16.00
N LEU A 144 -0.21 1.73 -16.65
CA LEU A 144 0.63 2.23 -17.75
C LEU A 144 2.04 2.65 -17.29
N ASN A 145 2.22 2.99 -16.01
CA ASN A 145 3.52 3.31 -15.43
C ASN A 145 4.14 2.11 -14.72
N GLU A 146 4.84 1.24 -15.47
CA GLU A 146 5.61 0.12 -14.90
C GLU A 146 6.70 0.57 -13.92
N ARG A 147 7.10 1.84 -13.93
CA ARG A 147 8.16 2.40 -13.08
C ARG A 147 7.63 3.15 -11.85
N ALA A 148 6.34 3.06 -11.56
CA ALA A 148 5.73 3.78 -10.45
C ALA A 148 6.45 3.55 -9.11
N LEU A 149 6.80 2.29 -8.79
CA LEU A 149 7.61 1.99 -7.61
C LEU A 149 9.06 2.49 -7.75
N GLN A 150 9.67 2.42 -8.94
CA GLN A 150 11.03 2.92 -9.17
C GLN A 150 11.15 4.41 -8.89
N GLU A 151 10.17 5.22 -9.28
CA GLU A 151 10.16 6.67 -9.06
C GLU A 151 10.07 7.03 -7.56
N PHE A 152 9.45 6.16 -6.76
CA PHE A 152 9.26 6.35 -5.33
C PHE A 152 10.39 5.72 -4.50
N SER A 153 10.70 4.45 -4.73
CA SER A 153 11.68 3.66 -3.99
C SER A 153 12.54 2.80 -4.94
N PRO A 154 13.54 3.40 -5.60
CA PRO A 154 14.38 2.72 -6.60
C PRO A 154 15.07 1.46 -6.07
N LYS A 155 15.39 1.42 -4.77
CA LYS A 155 16.12 0.30 -4.14
C LYS A 155 15.29 -0.99 -4.02
N PHE A 156 13.96 -0.88 -4.06
CA PHE A 156 13.05 -2.02 -3.98
C PHE A 156 12.41 -2.35 -5.33
N PHE A 157 12.78 -1.63 -6.39
CA PHE A 157 12.26 -1.90 -7.71
C PHE A 157 13.01 -3.07 -8.38
N SER A 158 12.23 -3.96 -9.00
CA SER A 158 12.71 -4.97 -9.93
C SER A 158 11.79 -4.97 -11.17
N GLN A 159 12.39 -5.07 -12.36
CA GLN A 159 11.61 -5.16 -13.60
C GLN A 159 10.73 -6.41 -13.62
N ASP A 160 11.24 -7.55 -13.15
CA ASP A 160 10.48 -8.82 -13.12
C ASP A 160 9.22 -8.72 -12.22
N ASP A 161 9.32 -7.98 -11.11
CA ASP A 161 8.20 -7.77 -10.19
C ASP A 161 7.15 -6.84 -10.81
N ALA A 162 7.62 -5.77 -11.45
CA ALA A 162 6.75 -4.86 -12.19
C ALA A 162 6.03 -5.57 -13.34
N GLU A 163 6.71 -6.45 -14.09
CA GLU A 163 6.06 -7.25 -15.14
C GLU A 163 5.04 -8.24 -14.57
N THR A 164 5.38 -8.90 -13.45
CA THR A 164 4.50 -9.87 -12.79
C THR A 164 3.21 -9.21 -12.31
N ILE A 165 3.31 -8.05 -11.64
CA ILE A 165 2.17 -7.36 -11.07
C ILE A 165 1.25 -6.75 -12.15
N ARG A 166 1.80 -6.28 -13.27
CA ARG A 166 0.99 -5.83 -14.42
C ARG A 166 0.32 -7.01 -15.10
N LYS A 167 1.04 -8.10 -15.33
CA LYS A 167 0.50 -9.33 -15.94
C LYS A 167 -0.64 -9.93 -15.12
N SER A 168 -0.51 -9.99 -13.79
CA SER A 168 -1.58 -10.50 -12.91
C SER A 168 -2.81 -9.59 -12.89
N SER A 169 -2.62 -8.32 -13.23
CA SER A 169 -3.66 -7.29 -13.29
C SER A 169 -4.40 -7.24 -14.64
N ASN A 170 -3.79 -7.68 -15.74
CA ASN A 170 -4.35 -7.55 -17.10
C ASN A 170 -5.80 -7.98 -17.24
N LYS A 171 -6.18 -9.14 -16.69
CA LYS A 171 -7.56 -9.64 -16.80
C LYS A 171 -8.57 -8.68 -16.16
N PHE A 172 -8.20 -8.03 -15.06
CA PHE A 172 -9.06 -7.04 -14.41
C PHE A 172 -9.09 -5.74 -15.24
N ILE A 173 -7.93 -5.26 -15.69
CA ILE A 173 -7.83 -4.03 -16.52
C ILE A 173 -8.66 -4.16 -17.80
N GLU A 174 -8.52 -5.27 -18.53
CA GLU A 174 -9.30 -5.54 -19.75
C GLU A 174 -10.81 -5.60 -19.46
N TRP A 175 -11.21 -6.20 -18.34
CA TRP A 175 -12.61 -6.29 -17.93
C TRP A 175 -13.19 -4.91 -17.57
N MET A 176 -12.42 -4.10 -16.84
CA MET A 176 -12.78 -2.74 -16.43
C MET A 176 -12.99 -1.85 -17.67
N GLN A 177 -12.00 -1.81 -18.57
CA GLN A 177 -12.05 -1.05 -19.83
C GLN A 177 -13.17 -1.49 -20.78
N ALA A 178 -13.47 -2.79 -20.83
CA ALA A 178 -14.56 -3.31 -21.66
C ALA A 178 -15.95 -2.87 -21.14
N GLY A 179 -16.08 -2.53 -19.86
CA GLY A 179 -17.31 -1.98 -19.28
C GLY A 179 -17.65 -0.57 -19.76
N GLU A 180 -16.69 0.15 -20.33
CA GLU A 180 -16.84 1.50 -20.87
C GLU A 180 -17.14 1.55 -22.38
N SER A 181 -17.08 0.40 -23.07
CA SER A 181 -17.26 0.27 -24.54
C SER A 181 -18.71 0.09 -25.00
#